data_AF-A0A0T6BE60-F1
#
_entry.id   AF-A0A0T6BE60-F1
#
_cell.length_a   1.000
_cell.length_b   1.000
_cell.length_c   1.000
_cell.angle_alpha   90.00
_cell.angle_beta   90.00
_cell.angle_gamma   90.00
#
_symmetry.space_group_name_H-M   'P 1'
#
loop_
_entity.id
_entity.type
_entity.pdbx_description
1 polymer ?
#
loop_
_entity_poly.entity_id
_entity_poly.type
_entity_poly.pdbx_seq_one_letter_code
_entity_poly.pdbx_strand_id
1 'polypeptide(L)'
;MFYECKTTKKVSRPPTLKHWIDTISGMQYLWRKINSLGYKYLIPSHLNQASIENFFCRIRSYGICNTNPTRSNFANSFKTLIINNFTSTKSVSGNCEDDLSTKVFSNVRDLIQRRLGQEQIQQTIRLQISSDIDQQSVHLEAYVARKVLLMTKNCETCMSNLIGQDERSEHMLIIVQRFTNKHLLLPTTRFTSIFHHCATLVTKIFPELCINFNISKLSVDIVKSVDYSQIICIVHPNLKELIVTHRSAKIS
;
A
#
# COMPACT_ATOMS: atom_id res chain seq x y z
N MET A 1 16.84 -21.41 43.46
CA MET A 1 16.13 -20.98 44.68
C MET A 1 14.71 -20.62 44.27
N PHE A 2 13.76 -21.53 44.47
CA PHE A 2 12.33 -21.28 44.20
C PHE A 2 11.68 -20.94 45.54
N TYR A 3 11.06 -19.77 45.65
CA TYR A 3 10.26 -19.40 46.81
C TYR A 3 8.93 -20.16 46.72
N GLU A 4 8.77 -21.24 47.49
CA GLU A 4 7.47 -21.86 47.70
C GLU A 4 6.78 -21.22 48.91
N CYS A 5 5.86 -20.30 48.63
CA CYS A 5 4.90 -19.83 49.62
C CYS A 5 3.78 -20.88 49.75
N LYS A 6 3.74 -21.58 50.90
CA LYS A 6 2.71 -22.55 51.24
C LYS A 6 1.35 -21.86 51.31
N THR A 7 0.56 -21.93 50.23
CA THR A 7 -0.86 -21.59 50.24
C THR A 7 -1.65 -22.75 49.66
N THR A 8 -2.72 -23.15 50.35
CA THR A 8 -3.66 -24.23 50.05
C THR A 8 -4.57 -23.94 48.84
N LYS A 9 -4.04 -23.31 47.80
CA LYS A 9 -4.73 -23.06 46.52
C LYS A 9 -4.17 -24.01 45.48
N LYS A 10 -5.04 -24.66 44.69
CA LYS A 10 -4.63 -25.47 43.52
C LYS A 10 -3.58 -24.67 42.74
N VAL A 11 -2.34 -25.17 42.71
CA VAL A 11 -1.24 -24.55 41.98
C VAL A 11 -1.59 -24.60 40.50
N SER A 12 -2.21 -23.54 40.01
CA SER A 12 -2.54 -23.34 38.60
C SER A 12 -1.22 -23.12 37.87
N ARG A 13 -0.72 -24.16 37.19
CA ARG A 13 0.45 -24.01 36.32
C ARG A 13 0.08 -23.04 35.19
N PRO A 14 0.84 -21.94 34.98
CA PRO A 14 0.58 -21.04 33.87
C PRO A 14 0.70 -21.81 32.54
N PRO A 15 -0.19 -21.55 31.55
CA PRO A 15 -0.18 -22.25 30.27
C PRO A 15 1.17 -22.20 29.56
N THR A 16 1.93 -21.11 29.75
CA THR A 16 3.27 -20.93 29.20
C THR A 16 4.24 -22.04 29.60
N LEU A 17 4.25 -22.47 30.86
CA LEU A 17 5.12 -23.56 31.32
C LEU A 17 4.74 -24.90 30.69
N LYS A 18 3.45 -25.15 30.49
CA LYS A 18 2.98 -26.34 29.75
C LYS A 18 3.50 -26.29 28.31
N HIS A 19 3.29 -25.18 27.60
CA HIS A 19 3.74 -25.03 26.21
C HIS A 19 5.26 -25.08 26.06
N TRP A 20 6.03 -24.64 27.06
CA TRP A 20 7.49 -24.78 27.07
C TRP A 20 7.91 -26.24 27.13
N ILE A 21 7.30 -27.03 28.03
CA ILE A 21 7.54 -28.47 28.12
C ILE A 21 7.19 -29.15 26.80
N ASP A 22 6.04 -28.79 26.20
CA ASP A 22 5.60 -29.34 24.92
C ASP A 22 6.58 -28.98 23.79
N THR A 23 7.05 -27.73 23.73
CA THR A 23 8.01 -27.25 22.72
C THR A 23 9.35 -27.96 22.83
N ILE A 24 9.91 -28.09 24.05
CA ILE A 24 11.17 -28.79 24.29
C ILE A 24 11.03 -30.27 23.91
N SER A 25 9.95 -30.91 24.33
CA SER A 25 9.67 -32.32 24.02
C SER A 25 9.53 -32.55 22.51
N GLY A 26 8.83 -31.64 21.82
CA GLY A 26 8.67 -31.66 20.37
C GLY A 26 10.00 -31.47 19.63
N MET A 27 10.83 -30.52 20.06
CA MET A 27 12.16 -30.28 19.50
C MET A 27 13.08 -31.51 19.66
N GLN A 28 13.08 -32.15 20.84
CA GLN A 28 13.83 -33.38 21.09
C GLN A 28 13.35 -34.55 20.21
N TYR A 29 12.03 -34.68 20.03
CA TYR A 29 11.46 -35.68 19.12
C TYR A 29 11.88 -35.42 17.67
N LEU A 30 11.73 -34.19 17.20
CA LEU A 30 12.06 -33.79 15.84
C LEU A 30 13.55 -33.99 15.55
N TRP A 31 14.43 -33.60 16.48
CA TRP A 31 15.86 -33.82 16.35
C TRP A 31 16.21 -35.31 16.23
N ARG A 32 15.64 -36.17 17.06
CA ARG A 32 15.87 -37.63 16.96
C ARG A 32 15.46 -38.17 15.60
N LYS A 33 14.32 -37.73 15.06
CA LYS A 33 13.86 -38.12 13.72
C LYS A 33 14.78 -37.62 12.60
N ILE A 34 15.11 -36.33 12.60
CA ILE A 34 15.97 -35.72 11.59
C ILE A 34 17.39 -36.31 11.62
N ASN A 35 17.94 -36.54 12.82
CA ASN A 35 19.24 -37.19 12.98
C ASN A 35 19.21 -38.65 12.49
N SER A 36 18.11 -39.38 12.69
CA SER A 36 17.96 -40.74 12.15
C SER A 36 17.91 -40.80 10.62
N LEU A 37 17.61 -39.67 9.96
CA LEU A 37 17.65 -39.53 8.50
C LEU A 37 19.04 -39.09 7.97
N GLY A 38 20.05 -38.95 8.84
CA GLY A 38 21.42 -38.62 8.46
C GLY A 38 21.73 -37.12 8.38
N TYR A 39 20.82 -36.23 8.79
CA TYR A 39 21.07 -34.79 8.85
C TYR A 39 21.95 -34.43 10.06
N LYS A 40 22.98 -33.60 9.83
CA LYS A 40 23.96 -33.20 10.85
C LYS A 40 23.52 -32.06 11.75
N TYR A 41 22.54 -31.27 11.33
CA TYR A 41 22.08 -30.08 12.05
C TYR A 41 20.60 -29.83 11.80
N LEU A 42 19.96 -29.19 12.76
CA LEU A 42 18.61 -28.66 12.70
C LEU A 42 18.68 -27.16 12.95
N ILE A 43 18.05 -26.36 12.09
CA ILE A 43 18.04 -24.91 12.20
C ILE A 43 16.75 -24.49 12.94
N PRO A 44 16.79 -24.11 14.24
CA PRO A 44 15.58 -23.85 15.00
C PRO A 44 14.81 -22.62 14.53
N SER A 45 15.48 -21.68 13.81
CA SER A 45 14.82 -20.49 13.25
C SER A 45 13.77 -20.82 12.19
N HIS A 46 13.81 -22.01 11.57
CA HIS A 46 12.79 -22.45 10.63
C HIS A 46 11.56 -23.06 11.30
N LEU A 47 11.61 -23.31 12.61
CA LEU A 47 10.55 -23.96 13.39
C LEU A 47 9.70 -22.97 14.18
N ASN A 48 9.92 -21.67 13.99
CA ASN A 48 9.16 -20.61 14.63
C ASN A 48 8.21 -19.91 13.64
N GLN A 49 7.38 -19.00 14.15
CA GLN A 49 6.43 -18.24 13.35
C GLN A 49 7.03 -16.97 12.71
N ALA A 50 8.34 -16.71 12.87
CA ALA A 50 8.96 -15.47 12.39
C ALA A 50 8.81 -15.29 10.87
N SER A 51 8.92 -16.37 10.10
CA SER A 51 8.76 -16.31 8.64
C SER A 51 7.35 -15.87 8.23
N ILE A 52 6.30 -16.35 8.92
CA ILE A 52 4.91 -15.97 8.62
C ILE A 52 4.59 -14.57 9.15
N GLU A 53 5.13 -14.20 10.31
CA GLU A 53 5.02 -12.83 10.84
C GLU A 53 5.67 -11.81 9.90
N ASN A 54 6.89 -12.10 9.42
CA ASN A 54 7.59 -11.29 8.43
C ASN A 54 6.81 -11.16 7.12
N PHE A 55 6.17 -12.24 6.67
CA PHE A 55 5.28 -12.22 5.52
C PHE A 55 4.08 -11.28 5.74
N PHE A 56 3.41 -11.35 6.90
CA PHE A 56 2.34 -10.42 7.22
C PHE A 56 2.81 -8.97 7.36
N CYS A 57 4.01 -8.74 7.88
CA CYS A 57 4.64 -7.42 7.87
C CYS A 57 4.81 -6.90 6.44
N ARG A 58 5.30 -7.72 5.51
CA ARG A 58 5.45 -7.33 4.10
C ARG A 58 4.12 -7.00 3.44
N ILE A 59 3.05 -7.74 3.73
CA ILE A 59 1.70 -7.41 3.24
C ILE A 59 1.22 -6.05 3.76
N ARG A 60 1.39 -5.78 5.07
CA ARG A 60 0.98 -4.50 5.67
C ARG A 60 1.81 -3.32 5.20
N SER A 61 3.07 -3.56 4.87
CA SER A 61 3.97 -2.57 4.27
C SER A 61 3.76 -2.38 2.77
N TYR A 62 2.92 -3.21 2.13
CA TYR A 62 2.62 -3.09 0.70
C TYR A 62 1.59 -1.96 0.49
N GLY A 63 2.03 -0.84 -0.08
CA GLY A 63 1.25 0.40 -0.21
C GLY A 63 1.60 1.43 0.88
N ILE A 64 0.83 2.53 0.97
CA ILE A 64 1.03 3.56 2.02
C ILE A 64 0.47 3.02 3.35
N CYS A 65 1.22 2.12 4.00
CA CYS A 65 0.96 1.61 5.35
C CYS A 65 -0.48 1.12 5.56
N ASN A 66 -0.90 0.11 4.79
CA ASN A 66 -2.17 -0.58 5.01
C ASN A 66 -2.06 -1.51 6.23
N THR A 67 -1.97 -0.89 7.43
CA THR A 67 -1.73 -1.58 8.71
C THR A 67 -2.82 -2.58 9.08
N ASN A 68 -4.02 -2.41 8.52
CA ASN A 68 -5.15 -3.32 8.67
C ASN A 68 -5.85 -3.59 7.32
N PRO A 69 -5.31 -4.49 6.49
CA PRO A 69 -5.87 -4.76 5.17
C PRO A 69 -7.24 -5.43 5.26
N THR A 70 -8.17 -5.00 4.41
CA THR A 70 -9.40 -5.78 4.15
C THR A 70 -9.03 -7.13 3.50
N ARG A 71 -9.96 -8.11 3.54
CA ARG A 71 -9.76 -9.42 2.89
C ARG A 71 -9.34 -9.30 1.42
N SER A 72 -9.99 -8.41 0.67
CA SER A 72 -9.67 -8.15 -0.74
C SER A 72 -8.28 -7.53 -0.91
N ASN A 73 -7.92 -6.56 -0.06
CA ASN A 73 -6.61 -5.92 -0.12
C ASN A 73 -5.49 -6.91 0.22
N PHE A 74 -5.70 -7.77 1.23
CA PHE A 74 -4.76 -8.83 1.58
C PHE A 74 -4.53 -9.77 0.38
N ALA A 75 -5.61 -10.25 -0.25
CA ALA A 75 -5.51 -11.15 -1.40
C ALA A 75 -4.79 -10.52 -2.59
N ASN A 76 -5.06 -9.24 -2.86
CA ASN A 76 -4.41 -8.50 -3.95
C ASN A 76 -2.92 -8.29 -3.64
N SER A 77 -2.58 -7.77 -2.46
CA SER A 77 -1.18 -7.60 -2.02
C SER A 77 -0.41 -8.92 -2.02
N PHE A 78 -1.04 -10.02 -1.62
CA PHE A 78 -0.44 -11.36 -1.68
C PHE A 78 -0.10 -11.78 -3.11
N LYS A 79 -1.06 -11.69 -4.03
CA LYS A 79 -0.85 -12.00 -5.45
C LYS A 79 0.29 -11.15 -6.03
N THR A 80 0.31 -9.85 -5.72
CA THR A 80 1.35 -8.96 -6.23
C THR A 80 2.71 -9.25 -5.62
N LEU A 81 2.79 -9.56 -4.31
CA LEU A 81 4.05 -9.97 -3.68
C LEU A 81 4.59 -11.27 -4.27
N ILE A 82 3.74 -12.25 -4.58
CA ILE A 82 4.15 -13.47 -5.28
C ILE A 82 4.75 -13.11 -6.63
N ILE A 83 4.00 -12.38 -7.47
CA ILE A 83 4.47 -11.99 -8.80
C ILE A 83 5.80 -11.26 -8.68
N ASN A 84 5.89 -10.24 -7.84
CA ASN A 84 7.10 -9.45 -7.64
C ASN A 84 8.29 -10.30 -7.20
N ASN A 85 8.13 -11.22 -6.23
CA ASN A 85 9.25 -12.06 -5.77
C ASN A 85 9.73 -13.00 -6.89
N PHE A 86 8.84 -13.49 -7.76
CA PHE A 86 9.21 -14.40 -8.85
C PHE A 86 9.64 -13.69 -10.14
N THR A 87 9.25 -12.43 -10.34
CA THR A 87 9.60 -11.64 -11.53
C THR A 87 10.70 -10.62 -11.28
N SER A 88 11.02 -10.28 -10.03
CA SER A 88 12.09 -9.34 -9.72
C SER A 88 13.43 -9.90 -10.16
N THR A 89 14.20 -9.10 -10.90
CA THR A 89 15.64 -9.34 -11.02
C THR A 89 16.24 -9.24 -9.63
N LYS A 90 16.98 -10.27 -9.19
CA LYS A 90 17.69 -10.22 -7.90
C LYS A 90 18.52 -8.93 -7.90
N SER A 91 18.31 -8.09 -6.89
CA SER A 91 19.05 -6.83 -6.77
C SER A 91 20.54 -7.14 -6.77
N VAL A 92 21.32 -6.39 -7.56
CA VAL A 92 22.78 -6.60 -7.76
C VAL A 92 23.58 -6.62 -6.44
N SER A 93 23.03 -6.08 -5.33
CA SER A 93 23.65 -6.10 -3.99
C SER A 93 22.83 -6.83 -2.91
N GLY A 94 21.90 -7.71 -3.27
CA GLY A 94 21.08 -8.43 -2.29
C GLY A 94 21.90 -9.50 -1.56
N ASN A 95 21.97 -9.44 -0.23
CA ASN A 95 22.74 -10.38 0.60
C ASN A 95 22.03 -11.75 0.78
N CYS A 96 21.30 -12.19 -0.24
CA CYS A 96 20.55 -13.45 -0.24
C CYS A 96 21.27 -14.45 -1.13
N GLU A 97 21.51 -15.65 -0.59
CA GLU A 97 22.09 -16.76 -1.35
C GLU A 97 21.26 -17.09 -2.59
N ASP A 98 21.94 -17.60 -3.62
CA ASP A 98 21.35 -17.86 -4.91
C ASP A 98 20.35 -19.03 -4.83
N ASP A 99 19.11 -18.71 -4.51
CA ASP A 99 17.98 -19.65 -4.62
C ASP A 99 17.86 -20.13 -6.08
N LEU A 100 18.00 -21.45 -6.28
CA LEU A 100 17.87 -22.21 -7.54
C LEU A 100 16.44 -22.21 -8.14
N SER A 101 15.50 -21.43 -7.58
CA SER A 101 14.09 -21.32 -8.01
C SER A 101 13.89 -20.58 -9.34
N THR A 102 14.89 -20.57 -10.23
CA THR A 102 15.01 -19.75 -11.46
C THR A 102 13.87 -19.92 -12.49
N LYS A 103 12.86 -20.77 -12.24
CA LYS A 103 11.83 -21.17 -13.21
C LYS A 103 10.38 -21.05 -12.73
N VAL A 104 10.12 -20.65 -11.49
CA VAL A 104 8.74 -20.52 -11.02
C VAL A 104 8.11 -19.27 -11.64
N PHE A 105 7.03 -19.43 -12.41
CA PHE A 105 6.37 -18.39 -13.23
C PHE A 105 7.19 -17.83 -14.41
N SER A 106 8.10 -18.62 -15.00
CA SER A 106 8.80 -18.22 -16.23
C SER A 106 7.83 -17.84 -17.36
N ASN A 107 6.67 -18.47 -17.45
CA ASN A 107 5.61 -18.12 -18.40
C ASN A 107 5.03 -16.70 -18.19
N VAL A 108 4.91 -16.23 -16.95
CA VAL A 108 4.48 -14.86 -16.63
C VAL A 108 5.58 -13.88 -16.95
N ARG A 109 6.83 -14.23 -16.62
CA ARG A 109 8.02 -13.45 -17.03
C ARG A 109 8.09 -13.32 -18.54
N ASP A 110 7.95 -14.42 -19.28
CA ASP A 110 7.96 -14.45 -20.74
C ASP A 110 6.79 -13.69 -21.33
N LEU A 111 5.60 -13.75 -20.72
CA LEU A 111 4.44 -12.95 -21.15
C LEU A 111 4.70 -11.45 -20.99
N ILE A 112 5.25 -11.05 -19.84
CA ILE A 112 5.63 -9.64 -19.58
C ILE A 112 6.74 -9.22 -20.54
N GLN A 113 7.76 -10.06 -20.75
CA GLN A 113 8.89 -9.75 -21.63
C GLN A 113 8.51 -9.74 -23.12
N ARG A 114 7.62 -10.63 -23.58
CA ARG A 114 7.11 -10.62 -24.97
C ARG A 114 6.31 -9.35 -25.27
N ARG A 115 5.58 -8.82 -24.28
CA ARG A 115 4.86 -7.54 -24.41
C ARG A 115 5.79 -6.33 -24.51
N LEU A 116 7.03 -6.44 -24.02
CA LEU A 116 8.06 -5.39 -24.13
C LEU A 116 8.78 -5.40 -25.49
N GLY A 117 8.68 -6.48 -26.27
CA GLY A 117 9.39 -6.65 -27.55
C GLY A 117 8.55 -6.40 -28.80
N GLN A 118 7.25 -6.13 -28.67
CA GLN A 118 6.37 -5.81 -29.80
C GLN A 118 5.83 -4.38 -29.64
N GLU A 119 6.58 -3.43 -30.18
CA GLU A 119 6.03 -2.13 -30.57
C GLU A 119 4.97 -2.34 -31.67
N GLN A 120 3.92 -1.52 -31.61
CA GLN A 120 2.74 -1.49 -32.49
C GLN A 120 1.67 -2.54 -32.26
N ILE A 121 0.85 -2.35 -31.22
CA ILE A 121 -0.58 -2.66 -31.35
C ILE A 121 -1.37 -1.43 -30.89
N GLN A 122 -1.93 -0.73 -31.86
CA GLN A 122 -3.04 0.19 -31.71
C GLN A 122 -4.28 -0.63 -31.32
N GLN A 123 -4.32 -1.10 -30.08
CA GLN A 123 -5.51 -1.70 -29.49
C GLN A 123 -6.13 -0.69 -28.56
N THR A 124 -7.25 -0.13 -29.02
CA THR A 124 -8.23 0.55 -28.20
C THR A 124 -8.72 -0.45 -27.13
N ILE A 125 -7.99 -0.55 -26.02
CA ILE A 125 -8.51 -1.19 -24.82
C ILE A 125 -9.62 -0.27 -24.35
N ARG A 126 -10.87 -0.61 -24.69
CA ARG A 126 -12.02 -0.16 -23.90
C ARG A 126 -11.86 -0.78 -22.53
N LEU A 127 -11.09 -0.13 -21.67
CA LEU A 127 -11.20 -0.32 -20.23
C LEU A 127 -12.64 0.08 -19.93
N GLN A 128 -13.50 -0.90 -19.66
CA GLN A 128 -14.66 -0.64 -18.84
C GLN A 128 -14.11 -0.20 -17.49
N ILE A 129 -13.93 1.12 -17.36
CA ILE A 129 -13.82 1.79 -16.07
C ILE A 129 -15.07 1.35 -15.35
N SER A 130 -14.93 0.39 -14.43
CA SER A 130 -16.03 0.08 -13.53
C SER A 130 -16.38 1.37 -12.81
N SER A 131 -17.67 1.64 -12.69
CA SER A 131 -18.27 2.73 -11.92
C SER A 131 -17.82 2.78 -10.44
N ASP A 132 -16.97 1.84 -10.00
CA ASP A 132 -16.45 1.76 -8.64
C ASP A 132 -15.27 2.73 -8.37
N ILE A 133 -14.66 3.31 -9.42
CA ILE A 133 -13.58 4.30 -9.26
C ILE A 133 -14.11 5.65 -8.73
N ASP A 134 -15.38 5.95 -8.97
CA ASP A 134 -15.98 7.24 -8.60
C ASP A 134 -16.12 7.45 -7.09
N GLN A 135 -16.13 6.38 -6.28
CA GLN A 135 -16.34 6.52 -4.83
C GLN A 135 -15.03 6.62 -4.03
N GLN A 136 -13.94 6.00 -4.50
CA GLN A 136 -12.62 6.13 -3.86
C GLN A 136 -11.91 7.44 -4.26
N SER A 137 -12.20 7.97 -5.45
CA SER A 137 -11.64 9.23 -5.95
C SER A 137 -12.02 10.41 -5.05
N VAL A 138 -13.29 10.51 -4.63
CA VAL A 138 -13.76 11.63 -3.78
C VAL A 138 -13.03 11.69 -2.43
N HIS A 139 -12.69 10.54 -1.84
CA HIS A 139 -11.94 10.51 -0.58
C HIS A 139 -10.48 10.97 -0.77
N LEU A 140 -9.86 10.65 -1.91
CA LEU A 140 -8.52 11.12 -2.25
C LEU A 140 -8.52 12.63 -2.55
N GLU A 141 -9.52 13.12 -3.28
CA GLU A 141 -9.76 14.54 -3.52
C GLU A 141 -9.87 15.32 -2.20
N ALA A 142 -10.74 14.87 -1.30
CA ALA A 142 -10.95 15.48 0.01
C ALA A 142 -9.67 15.51 0.85
N TYR A 143 -8.85 14.45 0.79
CA TYR A 143 -7.58 14.38 1.48
C TYR A 143 -6.57 15.41 0.93
N VAL A 144 -6.43 15.51 -0.39
CA VAL A 144 -5.53 16.49 -1.03
C VAL A 144 -5.98 17.91 -0.71
N ALA A 145 -7.27 18.21 -0.85
CA ALA A 145 -7.83 19.52 -0.51
C ALA A 145 -7.51 19.92 0.95
N ARG A 146 -7.70 18.99 1.90
CA ARG A 146 -7.38 19.23 3.32
C ARG A 146 -5.90 19.55 3.53
N LYS A 147 -5.00 18.81 2.88
CA LYS A 147 -3.56 19.05 3.04
C LYS A 147 -3.13 20.40 2.49
N VAL A 148 -3.65 20.78 1.32
CA VAL A 148 -3.39 22.10 0.73
C VAL A 148 -3.89 23.21 1.65
N LEU A 149 -5.08 23.05 2.27
CA LEU A 149 -5.61 24.04 3.21
C LEU A 149 -4.76 24.22 4.46
N LEU A 150 -4.21 23.14 5.01
CA LEU A 150 -3.28 23.24 6.14
C LEU A 150 -2.01 24.02 5.75
N MET A 151 -1.54 23.88 4.51
CA MET A 151 -0.38 24.63 3.99
C MET A 151 -0.69 26.11 3.75
N THR A 152 -1.92 26.44 3.36
CA THR A 152 -2.40 27.82 3.17
C THR A 152 -3.00 28.42 4.45
N LYS A 153 -2.77 27.78 5.61
CA LYS A 153 -3.26 28.20 6.94
C LYS A 153 -4.77 28.46 6.96
N ASN A 154 -5.54 27.61 6.28
CA ASN A 154 -6.99 27.69 6.14
C ASN A 154 -7.47 29.03 5.55
N CYS A 155 -6.73 29.56 4.56
CA CYS A 155 -7.12 30.76 3.83
C CYS A 155 -8.54 30.64 3.26
N GLU A 156 -9.38 31.65 3.50
CA GLU A 156 -10.79 31.66 3.09
C GLU A 156 -10.98 31.49 1.58
N THR A 157 -10.18 32.18 0.76
CA THR A 157 -10.23 32.04 -0.71
C THR A 157 -9.80 30.65 -1.18
N CYS A 158 -8.78 30.05 -0.55
CA CYS A 158 -8.42 28.66 -0.84
C CYS A 158 -9.54 27.71 -0.41
N MET A 159 -10.17 27.98 0.74
CA MET A 159 -11.27 27.19 1.26
C MET A 159 -12.48 27.22 0.33
N SER A 160 -12.86 28.40 -0.18
CA SER A 160 -13.97 28.53 -1.14
C SER A 160 -13.68 27.87 -2.50
N ASN A 161 -12.41 27.82 -2.90
CA ASN A 161 -12.02 27.16 -4.15
C ASN A 161 -11.96 25.64 -4.01
N LEU A 162 -11.57 25.12 -2.85
CA LEU A 162 -11.29 23.70 -2.63
C LEU A 162 -12.43 22.94 -1.95
N ILE A 163 -13.21 23.58 -1.08
CA ILE A 163 -14.31 22.97 -0.32
C ILE A 163 -15.67 23.53 -0.78
N GLY A 164 -16.59 22.64 -1.16
CA GLY A 164 -17.98 22.95 -1.43
C GLY A 164 -18.86 22.80 -0.18
N GLN A 165 -19.96 23.55 -0.14
CA GLN A 165 -20.98 23.43 0.92
C GLN A 165 -22.06 22.40 0.57
N ASP A 166 -22.23 22.07 -0.72
CA ASP A 166 -23.34 21.24 -1.18
C ASP A 166 -23.05 19.73 -1.08
N GLU A 167 -23.96 19.02 -0.43
CA GLU A 167 -23.98 17.56 -0.38
C GLU A 167 -24.53 17.01 -1.70
N ARG A 168 -23.72 16.22 -2.41
CA ARG A 168 -24.08 15.59 -3.69
C ARG A 168 -24.20 14.09 -3.51
N SER A 169 -24.94 13.40 -4.38
CA SER A 169 -25.09 11.94 -4.37
C SER A 169 -23.74 11.20 -4.40
N GLU A 170 -22.76 11.78 -5.08
CA GLU A 170 -21.36 11.33 -5.17
C GLU A 170 -20.63 11.36 -3.82
N HIS A 171 -21.10 12.16 -2.86
CA HIS A 171 -20.49 12.33 -1.53
C HIS A 171 -21.00 11.32 -0.49
N MET A 172 -21.85 10.36 -0.87
CA MET A 172 -22.58 9.49 0.08
C MET A 172 -21.66 8.80 1.11
N LEU A 173 -20.51 8.25 0.70
CA LEU A 173 -19.57 7.61 1.63
C LEU A 173 -18.85 8.62 2.54
N ILE A 174 -18.55 9.82 2.05
CA ILE A 174 -17.95 10.89 2.86
C ILE A 174 -18.94 11.39 3.90
N ILE A 175 -20.21 11.51 3.52
CA ILE A 175 -21.30 11.90 4.42
C ILE A 175 -21.45 10.85 5.53
N VAL A 176 -21.51 9.55 5.17
CA VAL A 176 -21.58 8.44 6.15
C VAL A 176 -20.37 8.44 7.10
N GLN A 177 -19.17 8.74 6.61
CA GLN A 177 -17.95 8.79 7.44
C GLN A 177 -17.79 10.10 8.24
N ARG A 178 -18.37 11.22 7.80
CA ARG A 178 -18.41 12.48 8.56
C ARG A 178 -19.11 12.32 9.91
N PHE A 179 -20.12 11.44 9.98
CA PHE A 179 -20.81 11.11 11.23
C PHE A 179 -19.89 10.46 12.27
N THR A 180 -18.84 9.76 11.84
CA THR A 180 -17.86 9.11 12.73
C THR A 180 -16.58 9.93 12.91
N ASN A 181 -16.19 10.76 11.92
CA ASN A 181 -14.94 11.53 11.96
C ASN A 181 -15.11 12.92 11.30
N LYS A 182 -15.08 13.99 12.10
CA LYS A 182 -15.39 15.38 11.67
C LYS A 182 -14.38 16.04 10.72
N HIS A 183 -13.40 15.29 10.25
CA HIS A 183 -12.24 15.80 9.53
C HIS A 183 -12.31 15.66 8.01
N LEU A 184 -13.37 15.03 7.49
CA LEU A 184 -13.59 14.87 6.06
C LEU A 184 -14.27 16.11 5.48
N LEU A 185 -13.68 16.63 4.41
CA LEU A 185 -14.12 17.83 3.70
C LEU A 185 -14.81 17.42 2.40
N LEU A 186 -15.76 18.21 1.93
CA LEU A 186 -16.45 18.00 0.66
C LEU A 186 -15.79 18.87 -0.41
N PRO A 187 -15.13 18.31 -1.43
CA PRO A 187 -14.50 19.12 -2.46
C PRO A 187 -15.51 19.89 -3.32
N THR A 188 -15.09 21.04 -3.87
CA THR A 188 -15.89 21.74 -4.90
C THR A 188 -15.93 20.96 -6.21
N THR A 189 -16.96 21.19 -7.03
CA THR A 189 -17.03 20.67 -8.41
C THR A 189 -15.82 21.07 -9.26
N ARG A 190 -15.32 22.30 -9.07
CA ARG A 190 -14.13 22.82 -9.76
C ARG A 190 -12.88 22.02 -9.41
N PHE A 191 -12.66 21.77 -8.12
CA PHE A 191 -11.51 20.98 -7.67
C PHE A 191 -11.63 19.52 -8.07
N THR A 192 -12.82 18.91 -7.94
CA THR A 192 -13.10 17.56 -8.42
C THR A 192 -12.79 17.42 -9.91
N SER A 193 -13.24 18.36 -10.75
CA SER A 193 -12.97 18.34 -12.20
C SER A 193 -11.47 18.39 -12.51
N ILE A 194 -10.71 19.25 -11.82
CA ILE A 194 -9.26 19.35 -12.00
C ILE A 194 -8.58 18.06 -11.55
N PHE A 195 -8.98 17.51 -10.40
CA PHE A 195 -8.43 16.27 -9.87
C PHE A 195 -8.69 15.07 -10.79
N HIS A 196 -9.91 14.91 -11.30
CA HIS A 196 -10.24 13.87 -12.28
C HIS A 196 -9.49 14.04 -13.59
N HIS A 197 -9.27 15.28 -14.04
CA HIS A 197 -8.44 15.54 -15.21
C HIS A 197 -7.00 15.05 -14.98
N CYS A 198 -6.39 15.44 -13.84
CA CYS A 198 -5.05 14.97 -13.44
C CYS A 198 -4.98 13.45 -13.36
N ALA A 199 -5.93 12.82 -12.67
CA ALA A 199 -6.01 11.37 -12.51
C ALA A 199 -6.15 10.67 -13.88
N THR A 200 -7.02 11.16 -14.75
CA THR A 200 -7.23 10.62 -16.10
C THR A 200 -5.96 10.69 -16.95
N LEU A 201 -5.26 11.82 -16.94
CA LEU A 201 -4.00 11.97 -17.67
C LEU A 201 -2.94 11.02 -17.14
N VAL A 202 -2.76 10.95 -15.81
CA VAL A 202 -1.82 10.01 -15.21
C VAL A 202 -2.19 8.57 -15.59
N THR A 203 -3.46 8.16 -15.45
CA THR A 203 -3.89 6.79 -15.77
C THR A 203 -3.77 6.45 -17.26
N LYS A 204 -3.98 7.40 -18.18
CA LYS A 204 -3.81 7.18 -19.62
C LYS A 204 -2.36 6.97 -20.02
N ILE A 205 -1.45 7.73 -19.40
CA ILE A 205 -0.03 7.75 -19.78
C ILE A 205 0.77 6.73 -18.94
N PHE A 206 0.25 6.30 -17.78
CA PHE A 206 0.89 5.33 -16.89
C PHE A 206 1.28 4.00 -17.58
N PRO A 207 0.45 3.38 -18.43
CA PRO A 207 0.81 2.15 -19.13
C PRO A 207 2.00 2.29 -20.08
N GLU A 208 2.19 3.48 -20.66
CA GLU A 208 3.29 3.77 -21.59
C GLU A 208 4.58 4.13 -20.84
N LEU A 209 4.47 4.69 -19.64
CA LEU A 209 5.59 5.25 -18.89
C LEU A 209 6.12 4.34 -17.78
N CYS A 210 5.34 3.35 -17.33
CA CYS A 210 5.74 2.47 -16.24
C CYS A 210 7.00 1.64 -16.54
N ILE A 211 7.40 1.60 -17.80
CA ILE A 211 8.58 0.89 -18.31
C ILE A 211 9.84 1.79 -18.26
N ASN A 212 9.68 3.11 -18.30
CA ASN A 212 10.79 4.07 -18.30
C ASN A 212 11.09 4.58 -16.88
N PHE A 213 12.37 4.60 -16.51
CA PHE A 213 12.79 5.02 -15.18
C PHE A 213 12.49 6.51 -14.94
N ASN A 214 11.96 6.81 -13.74
CA ASN A 214 11.56 8.12 -13.20
C ASN A 214 10.10 8.58 -13.41
N ILE A 215 9.15 7.64 -13.33
CA ILE A 215 7.68 7.86 -13.34
C ILE A 215 7.23 8.99 -12.41
N SER A 216 7.86 9.14 -11.24
CA SER A 216 7.47 10.18 -10.25
C SER A 216 7.66 11.60 -10.79
N LYS A 217 8.80 11.89 -11.43
CA LYS A 217 9.08 13.21 -12.00
C LYS A 217 8.12 13.51 -13.15
N LEU A 218 7.92 12.53 -14.02
CA LEU A 218 7.04 12.67 -15.18
C LEU A 218 5.57 12.86 -14.80
N SER A 219 5.09 12.13 -13.78
CA SER A 219 3.74 12.33 -13.24
C SER A 219 3.56 13.74 -12.69
N VAL A 220 4.56 14.29 -12.01
CA VAL A 220 4.55 15.68 -11.52
C VAL A 220 4.48 16.66 -12.69
N ASP A 221 5.27 16.45 -13.75
CA ASP A 221 5.30 17.36 -14.90
C ASP A 221 3.97 17.34 -15.68
N ILE A 222 3.31 16.18 -15.79
CA ILE A 222 1.96 16.05 -16.35
C ILE A 222 0.93 16.79 -15.50
N VAL A 223 0.96 16.61 -14.18
CA VAL A 223 0.00 17.29 -13.28
C VAL A 223 0.22 18.82 -13.28
N LYS A 224 1.45 19.30 -13.52
CA LYS A 224 1.75 20.72 -13.73
C LYS A 224 1.20 21.29 -15.04
N SER A 225 1.00 20.48 -16.08
CA SER A 225 0.52 20.96 -17.38
C SER A 225 -0.99 21.18 -17.41
N VAL A 226 -1.73 20.65 -16.43
CA VAL A 226 -3.18 20.88 -16.28
C VAL A 226 -3.47 22.36 -16.03
N ASP A 227 -4.61 22.82 -16.55
CA ASP A 227 -5.11 24.17 -16.31
C ASP A 227 -5.78 24.27 -14.93
N TYR A 228 -5.31 25.23 -14.12
CA TYR A 228 -5.83 25.53 -12.78
C TYR A 228 -6.49 26.91 -12.72
N SER A 229 -6.80 27.53 -13.87
CA SER A 229 -7.42 28.86 -13.98
C SER A 229 -8.69 29.03 -13.14
N GLN A 230 -9.40 27.93 -12.87
CA GLN A 230 -10.63 27.92 -12.07
C GLN A 230 -10.40 27.99 -10.55
N ILE A 231 -9.14 27.86 -10.09
CA ILE A 231 -8.75 27.84 -8.68
C ILE A 231 -7.56 28.79 -8.48
N ILE A 232 -7.89 30.08 -8.30
CA ILE A 232 -6.90 31.15 -8.08
C ILE A 232 -7.10 31.75 -6.69
N CYS A 233 -6.01 31.97 -5.98
CA CYS A 233 -6.01 32.69 -4.71
C CYS A 233 -5.04 33.87 -4.80
N ILE A 234 -5.52 35.08 -4.50
CA ILE A 234 -4.71 36.30 -4.51
C ILE A 234 -3.64 36.26 -3.40
N VAL A 235 -3.96 35.65 -2.26
CA VAL A 235 -3.04 35.48 -1.11
C VAL A 235 -2.01 34.38 -1.37
N HIS A 236 -2.38 33.35 -2.15
CA HIS A 236 -1.54 32.19 -2.45
C HIS A 236 -1.45 32.01 -3.97
N PRO A 237 -0.66 32.85 -4.67
CA PRO A 237 -0.50 32.74 -6.13
C PRO A 237 0.14 31.40 -6.52
N ASN A 238 0.84 30.74 -5.60
CA ASN A 238 1.46 29.43 -5.75
C ASN A 238 0.53 28.25 -5.40
N LEU A 239 -0.79 28.46 -5.36
CA LEU A 239 -1.75 27.42 -4.98
C LEU A 239 -1.65 26.18 -5.89
N LYS A 240 -1.39 26.39 -7.18
CA LYS A 240 -1.11 25.32 -8.15
C LYS A 240 0.06 24.46 -7.69
N GLU A 241 1.20 25.07 -7.38
CA GLU A 241 2.40 24.37 -6.94
C GLU A 241 2.14 23.59 -5.65
N LEU A 242 1.35 24.12 -4.72
CA LEU A 242 0.99 23.44 -3.48
C LEU A 242 0.15 22.19 -3.71
N ILE A 243 -0.75 22.20 -4.71
CA ILE A 243 -1.53 21.02 -5.11
C ILE A 243 -0.62 19.94 -5.71
N VAL A 244 0.35 20.32 -6.55
CA VAL A 244 1.20 19.35 -7.26
C VAL A 244 2.36 18.81 -6.41
N THR A 245 2.97 19.65 -5.57
CA THR A 245 4.25 19.35 -4.90
C THR A 245 4.10 18.71 -3.53
N HIS A 246 2.89 18.27 -3.14
CA HIS A 246 2.70 17.62 -1.86
C HIS A 246 3.53 16.33 -1.76
N ARG A 247 4.74 16.46 -1.20
CA ARG A 247 5.51 15.36 -0.64
C ARG A 247 4.97 15.17 0.76
N SER A 248 4.64 13.93 1.13
CA SER A 248 4.39 13.56 2.52
C SER A 248 5.55 14.10 3.36
N ALA A 249 5.34 15.21 4.05
CA ALA A 249 6.26 15.67 5.06
C ALA A 249 6.40 14.48 6.02
N LYS A 250 7.64 14.02 6.23
CA LYS A 250 7.94 13.05 7.28
C LYS A 250 7.35 13.62 8.56
N ILE A 251 6.24 13.04 9.01
CA ILE A 251 5.74 13.24 10.35
C ILE A 251 6.85 12.62 11.21
N SER A 252 7.61 13.49 11.86
CA SER A 252 8.64 13.13 12.83
C SER A 252 7.97 12.59 14.09
#